data_AF-A0ABD6BVD3-F1
#
_entry.id   AF-A0ABD6BVD3-F1
#
_cell.length_a   1.000
_cell.length_b   1.000
_cell.length_c   1.000
_cell.angle_alpha   90.00
_cell.angle_beta   90.00
_cell.angle_gamma   90.00
#
_symmetry.space_group_name_H-M   'P 1'
#
loop_
_entity.id
_entity.type
_entity.pdbx_description
1 polymer ?
#
loop_
_entity_poly.entity_id
_entity_poly.type
_entity_poly.pdbx_seq_one_letter_code
_entity_poly.pdbx_strand_id
1 'polypeptide(L)'
;MSDAVVVIGGGIVGLASAYELAGRGADVTLLEKGTLGSGSTGRSGGGIRSQFSTPVNVELSQASKRVWDEFEERFGVDIRRRRVGYLFLAREPDTADA
;
A
#
# COMPACT_ATOMS: atom_id res chain seq x y z
N MET A 1 6.93 -16.78 -24.11
CA MET A 1 7.88 -16.73 -22.99
C MET A 1 7.31 -15.78 -21.97
N SER A 2 7.25 -16.14 -20.70
CA SER A 2 6.92 -15.19 -19.63
C SER A 2 8.09 -14.21 -19.47
N ASP A 3 7.80 -12.92 -19.31
CA ASP A 3 8.84 -11.92 -19.04
C ASP A 3 9.46 -12.20 -17.66
N ALA A 4 10.79 -12.28 -17.60
CA ALA A 4 11.53 -12.42 -16.35
C ALA A 4 11.69 -11.03 -15.69
N VAL A 5 11.24 -10.89 -14.45
CA VAL A 5 11.27 -9.63 -13.69
C VAL A 5 12.00 -9.81 -12.36
N VAL A 6 12.96 -8.94 -12.09
CA VAL A 6 13.59 -8.84 -10.77
C VAL A 6 13.07 -7.62 -10.03
N VAL A 7 12.51 -7.83 -8.84
CA VAL A 7 12.04 -6.76 -7.93
C VAL A 7 13.03 -6.62 -6.78
N ILE A 8 13.61 -5.42 -6.61
CA ILE A 8 14.58 -5.14 -5.54
C ILE A 8 13.89 -4.37 -4.41
N GLY A 9 13.76 -5.02 -3.25
CA GLY A 9 13.17 -4.48 -2.02
C GLY A 9 11.90 -5.20 -1.60
N GLY A 10 11.90 -5.80 -0.42
CA GLY A 10 10.79 -6.53 0.20
C GLY A 10 9.88 -5.67 1.08
N GLY A 11 9.77 -4.38 0.80
CA GLY A 11 8.75 -3.51 1.41
C GLY A 11 7.37 -3.72 0.77
N ILE A 12 6.34 -3.04 1.30
CA ILE A 12 4.96 -3.18 0.80
C ILE A 12 4.83 -2.90 -0.70
N VAL A 13 5.57 -1.91 -1.22
CA VAL A 13 5.55 -1.56 -2.65
C VAL A 13 6.15 -2.70 -3.48
N GLY A 14 7.30 -3.25 -3.09
CA GLY A 14 7.95 -4.33 -3.83
C GLY A 14 7.14 -5.63 -3.78
N LEU A 15 6.60 -5.98 -2.61
CA LEU A 15 5.73 -7.15 -2.46
C LEU A 15 4.44 -7.03 -3.26
N ALA A 16 3.78 -5.86 -3.23
CA ALA A 16 2.58 -5.61 -4.02
C ALA A 16 2.86 -5.69 -5.53
N SER A 17 3.96 -5.08 -5.99
CA SER A 17 4.39 -5.17 -7.38
C SER A 17 4.68 -6.61 -7.80
N ALA A 18 5.45 -7.35 -7.00
CA ALA A 18 5.78 -8.74 -7.29
C ALA A 18 4.52 -9.63 -7.36
N TYR A 19 3.59 -9.45 -6.42
CA TYR A 19 2.33 -10.19 -6.39
C TYR A 19 1.47 -9.91 -7.63
N GLU A 20 1.28 -8.65 -8.00
CA GLU A 20 0.46 -8.27 -9.16
C GLU A 20 1.11 -8.69 -10.49
N LEU A 21 2.44 -8.65 -10.59
CA LEU A 21 3.16 -9.12 -11.78
C LEU A 21 3.10 -10.64 -11.93
N ALA A 22 3.33 -11.37 -10.83
CA ALA A 22 3.22 -12.83 -10.83
C ALA A 22 1.79 -13.28 -11.17
N GLY A 23 0.77 -12.60 -10.63
CA GLY A 23 -0.64 -12.85 -10.97
C GLY A 23 -0.99 -12.60 -12.44
N ARG A 24 -0.16 -11.85 -13.18
CA ARG A 24 -0.28 -11.59 -14.63
C ARG A 24 0.59 -12.53 -15.48
N GLY A 25 1.24 -13.52 -14.87
CA GLY A 25 2.03 -14.54 -15.56
C GLY A 25 3.50 -14.19 -15.80
N ALA A 26 4.03 -13.13 -15.16
CA ALA A 26 5.47 -12.87 -15.16
C ALA A 26 6.22 -13.86 -14.26
N ASP A 27 7.46 -14.19 -14.63
CA ASP A 27 8.37 -14.94 -13.77
C ASP A 27 9.13 -13.95 -12.86
N VAL A 28 8.77 -13.90 -11.59
CA VAL A 28 9.19 -12.83 -10.67
C VAL A 28 10.15 -13.36 -9.61
N THR A 29 11.35 -12.77 -9.55
CA THR A 29 12.28 -12.93 -8.43
C THR A 29 12.30 -11.65 -7.59
N LEU A 30 11.99 -11.76 -6.30
CA LEU A 30 12.09 -10.64 -5.35
C LEU A 30 13.33 -10.80 -4.47
N LEU A 31 14.13 -9.73 -4.35
CA LEU A 31 15.33 -9.68 -3.54
C LEU A 31 15.16 -8.65 -2.41
N GLU A 32 15.31 -9.08 -1.16
CA GLU A 32 15.32 -8.21 0.03
C GLU A 32 16.63 -8.40 0.78
N LYS A 33 17.22 -7.30 1.26
CA LYS A 33 18.50 -7.33 1.98
C LYS A 33 18.39 -7.89 3.40
N GLY A 34 17.22 -7.77 4.02
CA GLY A 34 16.92 -8.28 5.37
C GLY A 34 15.70 -9.18 5.38
N THR A 35 14.81 -8.95 6.34
CA THR A 35 13.50 -9.63 6.39
C THR A 35 12.46 -8.80 5.64
N LEU A 36 11.49 -9.47 5.00
CA LEU A 36 10.35 -8.81 4.37
C LEU A 36 9.67 -7.83 5.34
N GLY A 37 9.34 -6.65 4.83
CA GLY A 37 8.71 -5.59 5.61
C GLY A 37 9.61 -4.89 6.63
N SER A 38 10.86 -5.33 6.86
CA SER A 38 11.74 -4.79 7.90
C SER A 38 12.22 -3.35 7.67
N GLY A 39 11.89 -2.74 6.53
CA GLY A 39 12.14 -1.33 6.18
C GLY A 39 11.08 -0.38 6.75
N SER A 40 10.65 0.61 5.95
CA SER A 40 9.64 1.59 6.36
C SER A 40 8.28 0.96 6.64
N THR A 41 7.91 -0.10 5.90
CA THR A 41 6.64 -0.81 6.05
C THR A 41 6.38 -1.29 7.48
N GLY A 42 7.31 -2.04 8.08
CA GLY A 42 7.19 -2.56 9.44
C GLY A 42 7.30 -1.50 10.54
N ARG A 43 7.75 -0.28 10.20
CA ARG A 43 7.81 0.87 11.11
C ARG A 43 6.66 1.86 10.90
N SER A 44 5.77 1.59 9.95
CA SER A 44 4.65 2.47 9.66
C SER A 44 3.61 2.44 10.79
N GLY A 45 2.90 3.55 11.00
CA GLY A 45 1.80 3.62 11.96
C GLY A 45 0.53 2.88 11.51
N GLY A 46 0.52 2.24 10.33
CA GLY A 46 -0.62 1.47 9.82
C GLY A 46 -1.85 2.29 9.40
N GLY A 47 -1.75 3.63 9.38
CA GLY A 47 -2.86 4.51 8.99
C GLY A 47 -3.17 4.43 7.49
N ILE A 48 -4.45 4.26 7.14
CA ILE A 48 -4.95 4.26 5.76
C ILE A 48 -5.85 5.48 5.57
N ARG A 49 -5.54 6.34 4.60
CA ARG A 49 -6.34 7.52 4.22
C ARG A 49 -6.41 7.68 2.71
N SER A 50 -7.31 8.53 2.25
CA SER A 50 -7.36 8.96 0.83
C SER A 50 -7.43 10.47 0.66
N GLN A 51 -7.36 11.22 1.75
CA GLN A 51 -7.32 12.68 1.72
C GLN A 51 -5.87 13.07 1.41
N PHE A 52 -5.58 13.64 0.23
CA PHE A 52 -4.24 14.09 -0.19
C PHE A 52 -4.35 15.37 -1.02
N SER A 53 -3.27 16.14 -1.10
CA SER A 53 -3.24 17.45 -1.79
C SER A 53 -3.24 17.36 -3.31
N THR A 54 -3.05 16.17 -3.90
CA THR A 54 -3.00 15.99 -5.36
C THR A 54 -4.00 14.94 -5.82
N PRO A 55 -4.68 15.14 -6.97
CA PRO A 55 -5.63 14.16 -7.51
C PRO A 55 -5.00 12.77 -7.69
N VAL A 56 -3.77 12.70 -8.21
CA VAL A 56 -3.07 11.43 -8.42
C VAL A 56 -2.89 10.61 -7.13
N ASN A 57 -2.60 11.26 -6.00
CA ASN A 57 -2.45 10.56 -4.73
C ASN A 57 -3.80 10.11 -4.18
N VAL A 58 -4.86 10.90 -4.39
CA VAL A 58 -6.22 10.52 -4.04
C VAL A 58 -6.63 9.28 -4.83
N GLU A 59 -6.47 9.30 -6.17
CA GLU A 59 -6.81 8.19 -7.06
C GLU A 59 -6.05 6.91 -6.69
N LEU A 60 -4.74 7.00 -6.49
CA LEU A 60 -3.91 5.85 -6.08
C LEU A 60 -4.39 5.27 -4.73
N SER A 61 -4.77 6.13 -3.80
CA SER A 61 -5.28 5.71 -2.49
C SER A 61 -6.65 5.05 -2.60
N GLN A 62 -7.53 5.54 -3.48
CA GLN A 62 -8.85 4.93 -3.73
C GLN A 62 -8.69 3.57 -4.41
N ALA A 63 -7.79 3.45 -5.39
CA ALA A 63 -7.48 2.17 -6.03
C ALA A 63 -6.98 1.13 -5.01
N SER A 64 -6.15 1.55 -4.05
CA SER A 64 -5.60 0.68 -3.01
C SER A 64 -6.64 0.25 -1.96
N LYS A 65 -7.70 1.04 -1.72
CA LYS A 65 -8.71 0.75 -0.68
C LYS A 65 -9.33 -0.63 -0.81
N ARG A 66 -9.63 -1.03 -2.05
CA ARG A 66 -10.26 -2.32 -2.33
C ARG A 66 -9.39 -3.48 -1.84
N VAL A 67 -8.10 -3.43 -2.12
CA VAL A 67 -7.12 -4.44 -1.65
C VAL A 67 -7.13 -4.55 -0.13
N TRP A 68 -7.20 -3.42 0.56
CA TRP A 68 -7.27 -3.40 2.02
C TRP A 68 -8.61 -3.89 2.58
N ASP A 69 -9.72 -3.77 1.83
CA ASP A 69 -11.06 -4.18 2.28
C ASP A 69 -11.26 -5.68 2.08
N GLU A 70 -10.65 -6.24 1.04
CA GLU A 70 -10.70 -7.65 0.64
C GLU A 70 -9.46 -8.43 1.12
N PHE A 71 -8.64 -7.86 2.02
CA PHE A 71 -7.31 -8.41 2.34
C PHE A 71 -7.37 -9.84 2.90
N GLU A 72 -8.29 -10.10 3.84
CA GLU A 72 -8.46 -11.43 4.44
C GLU A 72 -8.95 -12.45 3.40
N GLU A 73 -9.90 -12.08 2.55
CA GLU A 73 -10.39 -12.93 1.47
C GLU A 73 -9.28 -13.24 0.44
N ARG A 74 -8.48 -12.23 0.08
CA ARG A 74 -7.45 -12.35 -0.95
C ARG A 74 -6.20 -13.08 -0.49
N PHE A 75 -5.82 -12.92 0.78
CA PHE A 75 -4.53 -13.38 1.30
C PHE A 75 -4.65 -14.35 2.49
N GLY A 76 -5.85 -14.61 3.01
CA GLY A 76 -6.08 -15.48 4.17
C GLY A 76 -5.55 -14.90 5.49
N VAL A 77 -5.36 -13.59 5.57
CA VAL A 77 -4.77 -12.91 6.74
C VAL A 77 -5.66 -11.75 7.19
N ASP A 78 -6.16 -11.81 8.42
CA ASP A 78 -6.80 -10.66 9.07
C ASP A 78 -5.74 -9.62 9.49
N ILE A 79 -5.74 -8.46 8.82
CA ILE A 79 -4.89 -7.31 9.16
C ILE A 79 -5.49 -6.41 10.24
N ARG A 80 -6.63 -6.79 10.81
CA ARG A 80 -7.39 -6.07 11.83
C ARG A 80 -7.71 -4.63 11.43
N ARG A 81 -8.06 -4.43 10.15
CA ARG A 81 -8.38 -3.11 9.61
C ARG A 81 -9.63 -2.55 10.28
N ARG A 82 -9.54 -1.31 10.75
CA ARG A 82 -10.68 -0.57 11.34
C ARG A 82 -11.01 0.66 10.50
N ARG A 83 -12.25 0.78 10.04
CA ARG A 83 -12.75 1.94 9.27
C ARG A 83 -13.29 3.01 10.22
N VAL A 84 -12.38 3.74 10.87
CA VAL A 84 -12.72 4.77 11.88
C VAL A 84 -12.66 6.21 11.36
N GLY A 85 -12.40 6.38 10.05
CA GLY A 85 -12.19 7.69 9.45
C GLY A 85 -10.77 8.24 9.68
N TYR A 86 -10.52 9.43 9.16
CA TYR A 86 -9.26 10.17 9.32
C TYR A 86 -9.60 11.65 9.45
N LEU A 87 -9.14 12.29 10.52
CA LEU A 87 -9.44 13.69 10.83
C LEU A 87 -8.15 14.52 10.74
N PHE A 88 -8.18 15.57 9.94
CA PHE A 88 -7.22 16.67 10.03
C PHE A 88 -7.87 17.82 10.80
N LEU A 89 -7.16 18.31 11.81
CA LEU A 89 -7.61 19.44 12.62
C LEU A 89 -6.92 20.72 12.13
N ALA A 90 -7.70 21.65 11.57
CA ALA A 90 -7.24 23.01 11.35
C ALA A 90 -7.41 23.82 12.65
N ARG A 91 -6.39 24.61 13.01
CA ARG A 91 -6.43 25.50 14.19
C ARG A 91 -6.66 26.96 13.82
N GLU A 92 -6.49 27.29 12.54
CA GLU A 92 -6.62 28.62 11.97
C GLU A 92 -7.45 28.52 10.68
N PRO A 93 -8.30 29.53 10.35
CA PRO A 93 -9.14 29.51 9.16
C PRO A 93 -8.36 29.25 7.86
N ASP A 94 -7.22 29.92 7.69
CA ASP A 94 -6.38 29.78 6.49
C ASP A 94 -5.89 28.34 6.24
N THR A 95 -5.75 27.52 7.29
CA THR A 95 -5.39 26.10 7.13
C THR A 95 -6.58 25.25 6.68
N ALA A 96 -7.81 25.65 7.00
CA ALA A 96 -9.02 24.93 6.61
C ALA A 96 -9.38 25.17 5.12
N ASP A 97 -8.99 26.32 4.58
CA ASP A 97 -9.29 26.74 3.21
C ASP A 97 -8.26 26.25 2.17
N ALA A 98 -7.16 25.65 2.62
CA ALA A 98 -6.06 25.12 1.80
C ALA A 98 -6.29 23.66 1.35
#